data_AF-A0A936PW48-F1
#
_entry.id   AF-A0A936PW48-F1
#
_cell.length_a   1.000
_cell.length_b   1.000
_cell.length_c   1.000
_cell.angle_alpha   90.00
_cell.angle_beta   90.00
_cell.angle_gamma   90.00
#
_symmetry.space_group_name_H-M   'P 1'
#
loop_
_entity.id
_entity.type
_entity.pdbx_description
1 polymer ?
#
loop_
_entity_poly.entity_id
_entity_poly.type
_entity_poly.pdbx_seq_one_letter_code
_entity_poly.pdbx_strand_id
1 'polypeptide(L)'
;MAELHGDGRAELVLTVDCASEATGASQWLVHSAEATGFSTAPTPFTLPSAPVGDDPPWGRIEAGADCGDGVPGHAMLDLSGDGAPDLVVTRACEDEAVGKARWDVYLGGLGGVSTTATPWALPDLGAGTSYAALEGAAACRSGRGPGYGLAHADGDGVLDLIVTEDCGDGTVGAGIWRVYAGSASGGFSATGGGLGAARVRDGIVPVLGPLRPRGLLSGGSARV
;
A
#
# COMPACT_ATOMS: atom_id res chain seq x y z
N MET A 1 11.13 -12.60 4.48
CA MET A 1 11.52 -11.74 5.61
C MET A 1 10.77 -10.43 5.44
N ALA A 2 10.24 -9.88 6.52
CA ALA A 2 9.54 -8.60 6.54
C ALA A 2 9.81 -7.95 7.89
N GLU A 3 9.75 -6.62 7.95
CA GLU A 3 9.67 -5.87 9.20
C GLU A 3 8.20 -5.91 9.61
N LEU A 4 7.88 -6.43 10.80
CA LEU A 4 6.50 -6.51 11.31
C LEU A 4 6.29 -5.85 12.68
N HIS A 5 7.37 -5.44 13.36
CA HIS A 5 7.30 -4.90 14.72
C HIS A 5 7.59 -3.40 14.83
N GLY A 6 7.96 -2.73 13.73
CA GLY A 6 8.32 -1.31 13.74
C GLY A 6 9.66 -0.96 14.43
N ASP A 7 10.50 -1.95 14.71
CA ASP A 7 11.81 -1.76 15.35
C ASP A 7 12.96 -1.58 14.34
N GLY A 8 12.66 -1.65 13.04
CA GLY A 8 13.61 -1.50 11.95
C GLY A 8 14.44 -2.75 11.66
N ARG A 9 14.07 -3.91 12.20
CA ARG A 9 14.71 -5.20 11.93
C ARG A 9 13.77 -6.10 11.14
N ALA A 10 14.27 -6.69 10.06
CA ALA A 10 13.51 -7.68 9.32
C ALA A 10 13.46 -9.00 10.09
N GLU A 11 12.26 -9.54 10.29
CA GLU A 11 12.00 -10.86 10.84
C GLU A 11 11.88 -11.95 9.76
N LEU A 12 12.06 -13.21 10.19
CA LEU A 12 11.68 -14.38 9.41
C LEU A 12 10.22 -14.72 9.72
N VAL A 13 9.39 -14.69 8.68
CA VAL A 13 7.94 -14.89 8.78
C VAL A 13 7.58 -16.16 8.01
N LEU A 14 6.90 -17.09 8.69
CA LEU A 14 6.29 -18.25 8.07
C LEU A 14 4.80 -17.96 7.88
N THR A 15 4.42 -17.79 6.61
CA THR A 15 3.06 -17.39 6.21
C THR A 15 2.13 -18.56 5.96
N VAL A 16 2.67 -19.77 5.77
CA VAL A 16 1.92 -21.02 5.66
C VAL A 16 2.69 -22.11 6.39
N ASP A 17 1.99 -22.93 7.15
CA ASP A 17 2.52 -24.14 7.75
C ASP A 17 1.58 -25.31 7.46
N CYS A 18 2.06 -26.32 6.72
CA CYS A 18 1.26 -27.50 6.39
C CYS A 18 0.87 -28.33 7.62
N ALA A 19 1.50 -28.09 8.78
CA ALA A 19 1.13 -28.72 10.04
C ALA A 19 0.11 -27.89 10.86
N SER A 20 -0.27 -26.69 10.41
CA SER A 20 -1.16 -25.78 11.14
C SER A 20 -2.10 -25.03 10.21
N GLU A 21 -3.40 -25.35 10.30
CA GLU A 21 -4.45 -24.65 9.55
C GLU A 21 -4.61 -23.17 9.98
N ALA A 22 -4.06 -22.77 11.12
CA ALA A 22 -4.10 -21.37 11.57
C ALA A 22 -3.08 -20.49 10.83
N THR A 23 -1.94 -21.06 10.43
CA THR A 23 -0.84 -20.30 9.81
C THR A 23 -1.18 -19.97 8.36
N GLY A 24 -1.38 -18.68 8.09
CA GLY A 24 -1.88 -18.14 6.81
C GLY A 24 -3.38 -17.87 6.79
N ALA A 25 -4.14 -18.35 7.79
CA ALA A 25 -5.57 -18.10 7.89
C ALA A 25 -5.93 -17.05 8.94
N SER A 26 -5.31 -17.11 10.12
CA SER A 26 -5.55 -16.20 11.24
C SER A 26 -4.29 -15.77 11.98
N GLN A 27 -3.14 -16.33 11.61
CA GLN A 27 -1.86 -15.91 12.15
C GLN A 27 -0.71 -16.16 11.17
N TRP A 28 0.41 -15.48 11.39
CA TRP A 28 1.73 -15.91 10.93
C TRP A 28 2.57 -16.35 12.11
N LEU A 29 3.61 -17.14 11.83
CA LEU A 29 4.64 -17.46 12.82
C LEU A 29 5.86 -16.60 12.54
N VAL A 30 6.26 -15.79 13.53
CA VAL A 30 7.36 -14.83 13.40
C VAL A 30 8.51 -15.26 14.27
N HIS A 31 9.67 -15.40 13.66
CA HIS A 31 10.94 -15.56 14.35
C HIS A 31 11.66 -14.21 14.37
N SER A 32 11.77 -13.61 15.56
CA SER A 32 12.38 -12.30 15.76
C SER A 32 13.87 -12.30 15.40
N ALA A 33 14.35 -11.16 14.90
CA ALA A 33 15.77 -10.97 14.65
C ALA A 33 16.56 -10.88 15.97
N GLU A 34 17.68 -11.59 16.04
CA GLU A 34 18.63 -11.60 17.15
C GLU A 34 20.03 -11.21 16.65
N ALA A 35 20.97 -10.98 17.58
CA ALA A 35 22.33 -10.55 17.23
C ALA A 35 23.06 -11.50 16.27
N THR A 36 22.72 -12.79 16.28
CA THR A 36 23.39 -13.83 15.47
C THR A 36 22.43 -14.63 14.57
N GLY A 37 21.18 -14.17 14.37
CA GLY A 37 20.21 -14.90 13.55
C GLY A 37 18.76 -14.60 13.91
N PHE A 38 17.93 -15.64 13.96
CA PHE A 38 16.53 -15.56 14.35
C PHE A 38 16.25 -16.42 15.58
N SER A 39 15.24 -16.06 16.35
CA SER A 39 14.78 -16.86 17.49
C SER A 39 14.43 -18.29 17.05
N THR A 40 14.71 -19.29 17.89
CA THR A 40 14.37 -20.70 17.55
C THR A 40 12.90 -21.02 17.76
N ALA A 41 12.23 -20.30 18.65
CA ALA A 41 10.79 -20.41 18.88
C ALA A 41 10.08 -19.23 18.22
N PRO A 42 9.10 -19.47 17.33
CA PRO A 42 8.31 -18.39 16.77
C PRO A 42 7.26 -17.89 17.76
N THR A 43 6.88 -16.64 17.61
CA THR A 43 5.70 -16.04 18.23
C THR A 43 4.59 -15.87 17.20
N PRO A 44 3.32 -16.10 17.56
CA PRO A 44 2.21 -15.85 16.65
C PRO A 44 2.05 -14.34 16.41
N PHE A 45 1.84 -13.98 15.16
CA PHE A 45 1.42 -12.65 14.71
C PHE A 45 -0.04 -12.74 14.26
N THR A 46 -0.94 -12.05 14.96
CA THR A 46 -2.39 -12.19 14.76
C THR A 46 -2.84 -11.47 13.49
N LEU A 47 -3.71 -12.12 12.72
CA LEU A 47 -4.33 -11.59 11.50
C LEU A 47 -5.86 -11.61 11.63
N PRO A 48 -6.59 -10.75 10.88
CA PRO A 48 -8.04 -10.81 10.86
C PRO A 48 -8.53 -12.11 10.22
N SER A 49 -9.75 -12.51 10.57
CA SER A 49 -10.45 -13.55 9.81
C SER A 49 -10.91 -13.01 8.47
N ALA A 50 -10.58 -13.69 7.36
CA ALA A 50 -11.16 -13.45 6.05
C ALA A 50 -12.00 -14.65 5.60
N PRO A 51 -12.97 -14.47 4.67
CA PRO A 51 -13.66 -15.57 4.02
C PRO A 51 -12.63 -16.55 3.44
N VAL A 52 -12.79 -17.84 3.74
CA VAL A 52 -11.85 -18.88 3.34
C VAL A 52 -12.30 -19.43 1.99
N GLY A 53 -11.46 -19.28 0.96
CA GLY A 53 -11.55 -20.04 -0.28
C GLY A 53 -10.78 -21.36 -0.17
N ASP A 54 -10.30 -21.89 -1.29
CA ASP A 54 -9.47 -23.10 -1.27
C ASP A 54 -8.06 -22.83 -0.71
N ASP A 55 -7.59 -21.57 -0.76
CA ASP A 55 -6.30 -21.14 -0.22
C ASP A 55 -6.44 -20.29 1.06
N PRO A 56 -5.45 -20.36 1.98
CA PRO A 56 -5.41 -19.49 3.14
C PRO A 56 -5.29 -18.01 2.70
N PRO A 57 -6.22 -17.12 3.12
CA PRO A 57 -6.33 -15.77 2.58
C PRO A 57 -5.08 -14.91 2.81
N TRP A 58 -4.30 -15.22 3.85
CA TRP A 58 -3.06 -14.53 4.21
C TRP A 58 -1.83 -15.43 4.04
N GLY A 59 -1.87 -16.40 3.12
CA GLY A 59 -0.73 -17.30 2.87
C GLY A 59 0.54 -16.61 2.34
N ARG A 60 0.50 -15.28 2.12
CA ARG A 60 1.59 -14.46 1.59
C ARG A 60 1.66 -13.16 2.38
N ILE A 61 2.85 -12.55 2.43
CA ILE A 61 3.04 -11.22 3.05
C ILE A 61 2.36 -10.13 2.23
N GLU A 62 2.37 -10.30 0.90
CA GLU A 62 1.70 -9.46 -0.08
C GLU A 62 1.08 -10.36 -1.15
N ALA A 63 -0.09 -9.96 -1.65
CA ALA A 63 -0.76 -10.66 -2.75
C ALA A 63 -1.56 -9.69 -3.61
N GLY A 64 -1.53 -9.92 -4.92
CA GLY A 64 -2.61 -9.45 -5.79
C GLY A 64 -3.85 -10.29 -5.52
N ALA A 65 -5.03 -9.69 -5.67
CA ALA A 65 -6.28 -10.42 -5.44
C ALA A 65 -6.46 -11.58 -6.44
N ASP A 66 -6.72 -12.77 -5.91
CA ASP A 66 -7.20 -13.92 -6.64
C ASP A 66 -8.50 -14.42 -6.01
N CYS A 67 -9.60 -13.85 -6.48
CA CYS A 67 -10.92 -14.15 -5.93
C CYS A 67 -11.50 -15.48 -6.41
N GLY A 68 -10.83 -16.18 -7.34
CA GLY A 68 -11.16 -17.58 -7.63
C GLY A 68 -10.85 -18.48 -6.43
N ASP A 69 -9.72 -18.20 -5.78
CA ASP A 69 -9.19 -18.99 -4.66
C ASP A 69 -9.46 -18.34 -3.29
N GLY A 70 -10.21 -17.24 -3.26
CA GLY A 70 -10.58 -16.51 -2.03
C GLY A 70 -9.47 -15.62 -1.46
N VAL A 71 -8.42 -15.32 -2.23
CA VAL A 71 -7.29 -14.51 -1.78
C VAL A 71 -7.54 -13.02 -2.05
N PRO A 72 -7.67 -12.17 -1.03
CA PRO A 72 -7.80 -10.73 -1.22
C PRO A 72 -6.47 -10.09 -1.65
N GLY A 73 -6.56 -8.94 -2.32
CA GLY A 73 -5.40 -8.11 -2.62
C GLY A 73 -4.96 -7.37 -1.35
N HIS A 74 -3.71 -7.56 -0.92
CA HIS A 74 -3.22 -7.00 0.34
C HIS A 74 -1.70 -6.85 0.36
N ALA A 75 -1.21 -6.04 1.31
CA ALA A 75 0.19 -5.91 1.65
C ALA A 75 0.37 -5.38 3.08
N MET A 76 1.57 -5.54 3.63
CA MET A 76 2.00 -4.93 4.88
C MET A 76 2.69 -3.59 4.61
N LEU A 77 2.19 -2.50 5.18
CA LEU A 77 2.75 -1.16 5.04
C LEU A 77 2.33 -0.30 6.23
N ASP A 78 3.26 0.44 6.83
CA ASP A 78 2.92 1.47 7.82
C ASP A 78 2.23 2.65 7.10
N LEU A 79 0.91 2.59 7.06
CA LEU A 79 0.08 3.59 6.41
C LEU A 79 -0.34 4.67 7.42
N SER A 80 -0.51 4.28 8.68
CA SER A 80 -0.92 5.13 9.79
C SER A 80 0.18 6.08 10.30
N GLY A 81 1.46 5.77 10.03
CA GLY A 81 2.62 6.55 10.46
C GLY A 81 3.04 6.32 11.91
N ASP A 82 2.59 5.23 12.54
CA ASP A 82 2.91 4.92 13.94
C ASP A 82 4.18 4.06 14.11
N GLY A 83 4.79 3.68 12.99
CA GLY A 83 5.98 2.86 12.91
C GLY A 83 5.68 1.36 12.80
N ALA A 84 4.46 0.90 13.08
CA ALA A 84 4.07 -0.50 12.95
C ALA A 84 3.41 -0.76 11.58
N PRO A 85 3.82 -1.80 10.84
CA PRO A 85 3.18 -2.13 9.58
C PRO A 85 1.70 -2.52 9.75
N ASP A 86 0.84 -1.84 8.99
CA ASP A 86 -0.59 -2.16 8.89
C ASP A 86 -0.82 -3.23 7.82
N LEU A 87 -1.86 -4.05 7.99
CA LEU A 87 -2.37 -4.88 6.89
C LEU A 87 -3.38 -4.08 6.09
N VAL A 88 -3.01 -3.72 4.86
CA VAL A 88 -3.83 -2.92 3.95
C VAL A 88 -4.46 -3.85 2.92
N VAL A 89 -5.78 -4.03 2.99
CA VAL A 89 -6.55 -4.76 1.98
C VAL A 89 -6.97 -3.78 0.89
N THR A 90 -6.32 -3.90 -0.26
CA THR A 90 -6.56 -3.05 -1.43
C THR A 90 -7.67 -3.57 -2.32
N ARG A 91 -8.05 -4.85 -2.19
CA ARG A 91 -9.18 -5.44 -2.89
C ARG A 91 -9.77 -6.61 -2.11
N ALA A 92 -11.07 -6.56 -1.83
CA ALA A 92 -11.82 -7.68 -1.28
C ALA A 92 -12.57 -8.43 -2.38
N CYS A 93 -12.81 -9.72 -2.15
CA CYS A 93 -13.49 -10.58 -3.11
C CYS A 93 -15.01 -10.53 -3.03
N GLU A 94 -15.55 -10.17 -1.85
CA GLU A 94 -16.98 -10.10 -1.59
C GLU A 94 -17.50 -8.66 -1.42
N ASP A 95 -16.61 -7.66 -1.40
CA ASP A 95 -16.95 -6.25 -1.31
C ASP A 95 -16.22 -5.42 -2.38
N GLU A 96 -16.96 -5.04 -3.42
CA GLU A 96 -16.42 -4.24 -4.52
C GLU A 96 -16.06 -2.80 -4.15
N ALA A 97 -16.51 -2.28 -3.02
CA ALA A 97 -16.13 -0.94 -2.58
C ALA A 97 -14.67 -0.89 -2.12
N VAL A 98 -14.10 -2.03 -1.70
CA VAL A 98 -12.68 -2.16 -1.38
C VAL A 98 -11.85 -2.15 -2.66
N GLY A 99 -10.98 -1.16 -2.81
CA GLY A 99 -10.22 -0.89 -4.02
C GLY A 99 -10.94 0.01 -5.03
N LYS A 100 -12.06 0.63 -4.64
CA LYS A 100 -12.74 1.68 -5.42
C LYS A 100 -13.02 2.91 -4.57
N ALA A 101 -13.80 2.73 -3.50
CA ALA A 101 -14.22 3.81 -2.61
C ALA A 101 -13.41 3.84 -1.31
N ARG A 102 -12.81 2.72 -0.91
CA ARG A 102 -11.96 2.63 0.28
C ARG A 102 -10.92 1.52 0.18
N TRP A 103 -9.92 1.56 1.05
CA TRP A 103 -9.19 0.36 1.49
C TRP A 103 -9.66 -0.05 2.88
N ASP A 104 -9.56 -1.33 3.18
CA ASP A 104 -9.82 -1.82 4.54
C ASP A 104 -8.46 -2.03 5.22
N VAL A 105 -8.20 -1.24 6.26
CA VAL A 105 -6.89 -1.18 6.93
C VAL A 105 -7.00 -1.74 8.33
N TYR A 106 -6.23 -2.79 8.61
CA TYR A 106 -6.12 -3.38 9.93
C TYR A 106 -4.84 -2.86 10.57
N LEU A 107 -5.02 -1.98 11.56
CA LEU A 107 -3.90 -1.25 12.17
C LEU A 107 -2.90 -2.20 12.84
N GLY A 108 -1.62 -1.95 12.59
CA GLY A 108 -0.49 -2.68 13.14
C GLY A 108 -0.31 -2.51 14.64
N GLY A 109 0.44 -3.42 15.24
CA GLY A 109 0.74 -3.40 16.65
C GLY A 109 1.64 -4.55 17.08
N LEU A 110 1.95 -4.59 18.38
CA LEU A 110 2.79 -5.63 18.94
C LEU A 110 2.10 -7.01 18.80
N GLY A 111 2.67 -7.88 17.97
CA GLY A 111 2.21 -9.27 17.83
C GLY A 111 0.99 -9.46 16.93
N GLY A 112 0.64 -8.47 16.09
CA GLY A 112 -0.42 -8.64 15.10
C GLY A 112 -0.98 -7.33 14.59
N VAL A 113 -2.01 -7.45 13.76
CA VAL A 113 -2.89 -6.34 13.37
C VAL A 113 -4.23 -6.42 14.10
N SER A 114 -4.99 -5.33 14.13
CA SER A 114 -6.38 -5.32 14.59
C SER A 114 -7.20 -6.40 13.87
N THR A 115 -8.19 -6.99 14.54
CA THR A 115 -9.14 -7.92 13.92
C THR A 115 -10.28 -7.22 13.18
N THR A 116 -10.42 -5.91 13.40
CA THR A 116 -11.45 -5.07 12.77
C THR A 116 -10.78 -4.05 11.86
N ALA A 117 -11.24 -3.99 10.61
CA ALA A 117 -10.74 -3.04 9.64
C ALA A 117 -11.27 -1.64 9.93
N THR A 118 -10.37 -0.66 9.80
CA THR A 118 -10.70 0.75 9.68
C THR A 118 -10.86 1.07 8.20
N PRO A 119 -12.02 1.54 7.72
CA PRO A 119 -12.20 1.91 6.33
C PRO A 119 -11.44 3.21 6.02
N TRP A 120 -10.52 3.15 5.07
CA TRP A 120 -9.76 4.31 4.58
C TRP A 120 -10.37 4.79 3.28
N ALA A 121 -11.12 5.90 3.35
CA ALA A 121 -11.75 6.48 2.17
C ALA A 121 -10.72 6.85 1.09
N LEU A 122 -11.04 6.52 -0.16
CA LEU A 122 -10.27 6.83 -1.35
C LEU A 122 -10.92 7.98 -2.13
N PRO A 123 -10.13 8.78 -2.86
CA PRO A 123 -10.68 9.86 -3.67
C PRO A 123 -11.43 9.33 -4.90
N ASP A 124 -12.61 9.90 -5.13
CA ASP A 124 -13.42 9.62 -6.31
C ASP A 124 -12.94 10.46 -7.51
N LEU A 125 -12.34 9.78 -8.50
CA LEU A 125 -11.92 10.38 -9.77
C LEU A 125 -12.91 10.09 -10.90
N GLY A 126 -14.08 9.54 -10.57
CA GLY A 126 -15.14 9.20 -11.52
C GLY A 126 -15.13 7.73 -11.96
N ALA A 127 -15.97 7.44 -12.95
CA ALA A 127 -16.30 6.08 -13.37
C ALA A 127 -15.07 5.31 -13.89
N GLY A 128 -14.90 4.07 -13.42
CA GLY A 128 -13.80 3.19 -13.81
C GLY A 128 -12.52 3.36 -12.99
N THR A 129 -12.52 4.26 -11.98
CA THR A 129 -11.41 4.39 -11.04
C THR A 129 -11.26 3.12 -10.21
N SER A 130 -10.03 2.63 -10.09
CA SER A 130 -9.68 1.50 -9.23
C SER A 130 -8.33 1.75 -8.56
N TYR A 131 -8.31 1.42 -7.27
CA TYR A 131 -7.16 1.41 -6.38
C TYR A 131 -6.93 -0.01 -5.85
N ALA A 132 -7.02 -1.03 -6.70
CA ALA A 132 -6.92 -2.43 -6.29
C ALA A 132 -5.48 -2.88 -5.88
N ALA A 133 -4.53 -1.95 -5.79
CA ALA A 133 -3.14 -2.14 -5.39
C ALA A 133 -2.65 -0.88 -4.66
N LEU A 134 -1.48 -0.95 -4.01
CA LEU A 134 -0.87 0.21 -3.33
C LEU A 134 -0.30 1.26 -4.32
N GLU A 135 -0.04 0.84 -5.55
CA GLU A 135 0.37 1.70 -6.66
C GLU A 135 -0.34 1.31 -7.95
N GLY A 136 -0.51 2.28 -8.84
CA GLY A 136 -1.15 2.09 -10.13
C GLY A 136 -0.39 2.78 -11.24
N ALA A 137 -0.05 2.03 -12.29
CA ALA A 137 0.37 2.61 -13.55
C ALA A 137 -0.86 3.05 -14.34
N ALA A 138 -0.85 4.30 -14.80
CA ALA A 138 -1.97 4.86 -15.54
C ALA A 138 -2.22 4.07 -16.82
N ALA A 139 -3.49 3.73 -17.04
CA ALA A 139 -3.90 2.95 -18.19
C ALA A 139 -5.24 3.46 -18.75
N CYS A 140 -5.34 4.78 -18.87
CA CYS A 140 -6.55 5.54 -19.23
C CYS A 140 -7.17 5.09 -20.55
N ARG A 141 -6.35 4.80 -21.57
CA ARG A 141 -6.84 4.31 -22.88
C ARG A 141 -7.51 2.94 -22.81
N SER A 142 -7.22 2.15 -21.78
CA SER A 142 -7.81 0.83 -21.56
C SER A 142 -8.84 0.80 -20.42
N GLY A 143 -9.15 1.95 -19.83
CA GLY A 143 -10.11 2.07 -18.73
C GLY A 143 -9.69 1.38 -17.43
N ARG A 144 -8.39 1.12 -17.24
CA ARG A 144 -7.86 0.38 -16.07
C ARG A 144 -7.53 1.26 -14.86
N GLY A 145 -7.76 2.57 -14.95
CA GLY A 145 -7.66 3.49 -13.82
C GLY A 145 -6.52 4.51 -13.89
N PRO A 146 -6.43 5.38 -12.86
CA PRO A 146 -5.46 6.47 -12.76
C PRO A 146 -4.03 5.96 -12.52
N GLY A 147 -3.06 6.85 -12.68
CA GLY A 147 -1.71 6.67 -12.16
C GLY A 147 -1.65 7.18 -10.71
N TYR A 148 -1.13 6.38 -9.78
CA TYR A 148 -1.01 6.78 -8.37
C TYR A 148 0.06 5.99 -7.61
N GLY A 149 0.44 6.51 -6.45
CA GLY A 149 1.28 5.82 -5.47
C GLY A 149 1.20 6.50 -4.10
N LEU A 150 1.95 5.97 -3.14
CA LEU A 150 2.00 6.46 -1.76
C LEU A 150 3.35 7.11 -1.44
N ALA A 151 3.33 8.26 -0.75
CA ALA A 151 4.53 8.89 -0.19
C ALA A 151 4.17 9.88 0.92
N HIS A 152 5.14 10.23 1.76
CA HIS A 152 5.01 11.34 2.72
C HIS A 152 5.19 12.68 1.97
N ALA A 153 4.10 13.31 1.55
CA ALA A 153 4.16 14.51 0.72
C ALA A 153 4.17 15.81 1.54
N ASP A 154 3.58 15.80 2.73
CA ASP A 154 3.56 16.95 3.64
C ASP A 154 4.52 16.82 4.84
N GLY A 155 5.06 15.62 5.08
CA GLY A 155 6.04 15.33 6.12
C GLY A 155 5.43 15.18 7.52
N ASP A 156 4.14 14.91 7.62
CA ASP A 156 3.45 14.65 8.89
C ASP A 156 3.73 13.25 9.48
N GLY A 157 4.35 12.37 8.70
CA GLY A 157 4.71 11.00 9.08
C GLY A 157 3.68 9.95 8.65
N VAL A 158 2.51 10.36 8.15
CA VAL A 158 1.48 9.51 7.56
C VAL A 158 1.72 9.43 6.05
N LEU A 159 1.32 8.32 5.42
CA LEU A 159 1.42 8.21 3.97
C LEU A 159 0.24 8.92 3.29
N ASP A 160 0.56 9.70 2.26
CA ASP A 160 -0.41 10.36 1.40
C ASP A 160 -0.64 9.56 0.12
N LEU A 161 -1.85 9.67 -0.44
CA LEU A 161 -2.14 9.16 -1.76
C LEU A 161 -1.87 10.23 -2.81
N ILE A 162 -0.97 9.93 -3.75
CA ILE A 162 -0.55 10.85 -4.80
C ILE A 162 -1.07 10.33 -6.13
N VAL A 163 -1.99 11.07 -6.73
CA VAL A 163 -2.47 10.82 -8.09
C VAL A 163 -1.56 11.55 -9.07
N THR A 164 -0.84 10.76 -9.86
CA THR A 164 0.15 11.22 -10.83
C THR A 164 -0.41 11.32 -12.24
N GLU A 165 -1.53 10.65 -12.52
CA GLU A 165 -2.30 10.80 -13.76
C GLU A 165 -3.79 10.56 -13.47
N ASP A 166 -4.65 11.46 -13.94
CA ASP A 166 -6.11 11.33 -13.84
C ASP A 166 -6.71 11.21 -15.24
N CYS A 167 -7.44 10.14 -15.49
CA CYS A 167 -8.03 9.88 -16.80
C CYS A 167 -9.18 10.83 -17.17
N GLY A 168 -9.78 11.49 -16.17
CA GLY A 168 -10.83 12.50 -16.34
C GLY A 168 -10.32 13.94 -16.38
N ASP A 169 -9.08 14.18 -15.97
CA ASP A 169 -8.47 15.52 -15.91
C ASP A 169 -7.05 15.53 -16.46
N GLY A 170 -6.92 16.01 -17.70
CA GLY A 170 -5.63 16.12 -18.40
C GLY A 170 -4.66 17.15 -17.81
N THR A 171 -5.01 17.90 -16.76
CA THR A 171 -4.07 18.75 -16.03
C THR A 171 -3.18 17.93 -15.08
N VAL A 172 -3.69 16.83 -14.55
CA VAL A 172 -2.94 15.91 -13.68
C VAL A 172 -2.02 15.03 -14.53
N GLY A 173 -0.75 14.97 -14.16
CA GLY A 173 0.31 14.30 -14.93
C GLY A 173 0.96 15.17 -15.99
N ALA A 174 0.27 16.20 -16.50
CA ALA A 174 0.85 17.18 -17.42
C ALA A 174 1.47 18.39 -16.70
N GLY A 175 0.82 18.89 -15.65
CA GLY A 175 1.24 20.12 -14.95
C GLY A 175 1.18 20.07 -13.43
N ILE A 176 0.41 19.14 -12.85
CA ILE A 176 0.30 18.94 -11.41
C ILE A 176 0.24 17.46 -11.07
N TRP A 177 0.61 17.10 -9.85
CA TRP A 177 0.13 15.89 -9.18
C TRP A 177 -0.85 16.29 -8.09
N ARG A 178 -1.89 15.49 -7.87
CA ARG A 178 -2.83 15.72 -6.76
C ARG A 178 -2.42 14.88 -5.56
N VAL A 179 -2.35 15.52 -4.40
CA VAL A 179 -2.02 14.88 -3.13
C VAL A 179 -3.27 14.87 -2.27
N TYR A 180 -3.68 13.69 -1.85
CA TYR A 180 -4.76 13.47 -0.91
C TYR A 180 -4.12 13.09 0.41
N ALA A 181 -4.19 14.01 1.39
CA ALA A 181 -3.49 13.88 2.65
C ALA A 181 -4.00 12.67 3.42
N GLY A 182 -3.09 11.87 3.96
CA GLY A 182 -3.40 10.74 4.83
C GLY A 182 -3.93 11.19 6.19
N SER A 183 -4.46 10.23 6.95
CA SER A 183 -4.83 10.45 8.35
C SER A 183 -4.52 9.20 9.15
N ALA A 184 -3.78 9.36 10.25
CA ALA A 184 -3.47 8.27 11.18
C ALA A 184 -4.73 7.59 11.75
N SER A 185 -5.87 8.31 11.80
CA SER A 185 -7.15 7.74 12.25
C SER A 185 -8.02 7.19 11.11
N GLY A 186 -7.55 7.28 9.87
CA GLY A 186 -8.16 6.63 8.71
C GLY A 186 -8.53 7.56 7.55
N GLY A 187 -8.22 7.09 6.35
CA GLY A 187 -8.63 7.65 5.06
C GLY A 187 -7.72 8.73 4.51
N PHE A 188 -7.93 9.02 3.23
CA PHE A 188 -7.31 10.15 2.56
C PHE A 188 -8.31 11.32 2.48
N SER A 189 -7.80 12.55 2.38
CA SER A 189 -8.65 13.72 2.21
C SER A 189 -9.57 13.59 0.98
N ALA A 190 -10.81 14.08 1.06
CA ALA A 190 -11.73 14.02 -0.08
C ALA A 190 -11.36 14.99 -1.22
N THR A 191 -10.54 16.01 -0.91
CA THR A 191 -10.04 16.98 -1.89
C THR A 191 -8.53 16.94 -1.89
N GLY A 192 -7.96 16.85 -3.11
CA GLY A 192 -6.53 16.81 -3.28
C GLY A 192 -5.95 18.22 -3.37
N GLY A 193 -4.89 18.49 -2.60
CA GLY A 193 -4.04 19.65 -2.81
C GLY A 193 -3.19 19.46 -4.07
N GLY A 194 -3.08 20.49 -4.90
CA GLY A 194 -2.20 20.45 -6.08
C GLY A 194 -0.75 20.68 -5.69
N LEU A 195 0.12 19.70 -5.93
CA LEU A 195 1.56 19.96 -5.98
C LEU A 195 1.91 20.43 -7.39
N GLY A 196 2.32 21.71 -7.51
CA GLY A 196 2.74 22.28 -8.78
C GLY A 196 4.00 21.61 -9.36
N ALA A 197 4.12 21.59 -10.70
CA ALA A 197 5.21 20.95 -11.46
C ALA A 197 6.65 21.18 -10.95
N ALA A 198 6.91 22.27 -10.22
CA ALA A 198 8.22 22.56 -9.64
C ALA A 198 8.64 21.57 -8.54
N ARG A 199 7.73 21.19 -7.62
CA ARG A 199 8.03 20.21 -6.55
C ARG A 199 8.08 18.76 -7.06
N VAL A 200 7.42 18.47 -8.18
CA VAL A 200 7.53 17.17 -8.88
C VAL A 200 8.97 16.90 -9.33
N ARG A 201 9.78 17.93 -9.59
CA ARG A 201 11.20 17.82 -9.98
C ARG A 201 12.16 17.67 -8.80
N ASP A 202 11.76 18.13 -7.61
CA ASP A 202 12.59 18.15 -6.40
C ASP A 202 12.48 16.88 -5.54
N GLY A 203 11.75 15.87 -6.03
CA GLY A 203 11.81 14.51 -5.51
C GLY A 203 10.81 14.23 -4.39
N ILE A 204 9.60 13.83 -4.77
CA ILE A 204 8.80 12.94 -3.94
C ILE A 204 9.47 11.57 -4.05
N VAL A 205 9.85 10.97 -2.93
CA VAL A 205 10.41 9.62 -2.89
C VAL A 205 9.23 8.67 -2.75
N PRO A 206 8.78 7.99 -3.83
CA PRO A 206 7.76 6.97 -3.70
C PRO A 206 8.31 5.82 -2.85
N VAL A 207 7.47 5.26 -1.97
CA VAL A 207 7.86 4.18 -1.05
C VAL A 207 8.11 2.87 -1.82
N LEU A 208 7.51 2.72 -3.02
CA LEU A 208 7.67 1.59 -3.93
C LEU A 208 8.05 2.14 -5.32
N GLY A 209 9.00 1.53 -6.05
CA GLY A 209 9.51 2.09 -7.31
C GLY A 209 9.80 1.05 -8.40
N PRO A 210 9.87 1.48 -9.67
CA PRO A 210 11.18 1.85 -10.19
C PRO A 210 11.30 3.29 -10.71
N LEU A 211 12.48 3.87 -10.49
CA LEU A 211 12.88 5.21 -10.90
C LEU A 211 13.16 5.34 -12.41
N ARG A 212 12.47 6.32 -13.04
CA ARG A 212 12.94 7.30 -14.05
C ARG A 212 12.95 6.96 -15.56
N PRO A 213 12.81 8.03 -16.37
CA PRO A 213 13.93 8.43 -17.23
C PRO A 213 14.59 9.72 -16.72
N ARG A 214 15.88 9.62 -16.38
CA ARG A 214 16.82 10.75 -16.48
C ARG A 214 16.96 11.04 -17.98
N GLY A 215 16.21 12.00 -18.49
CA GLY A 215 16.51 12.65 -19.76
C GLY A 215 17.54 13.75 -19.50
N LEU A 216 18.69 13.67 -20.15
CA LEU A 216 19.82 14.60 -20.06
C LEU A 216 19.37 16.07 -20.07
N LEU A 217 19.91 16.86 -19.14
CA LEU A 217 20.24 18.26 -19.44
C LEU A 217 21.31 18.23 -20.54
N SER A 218 20.90 18.25 -21.81
CA SER A 218 21.80 18.71 -22.86
C SER A 218 22.01 20.20 -22.62
N GLY A 219 23.25 20.57 -22.27
CA GLY A 219 23.66 21.96 -22.16
C GLY A 219 23.39 22.68 -23.48
N GLY A 220 22.43 23.61 -23.47
CA GLY A 220 22.21 24.57 -24.53
C GLY A 220 23.37 25.57 -24.56
N SER A 221 24.16 25.47 -25.61
CA SER A 221 25.23 26.36 -26.05
C SER A 221 24.98 27.85 -25.75
N ALA A 222 25.88 28.46 -24.97
CA ALA A 222 26.11 29.89 -25.05
C ALA A 222 26.92 30.20 -26.32
N ARG A 223 26.29 30.86 -27.29
CA ARG A 223 26.94 31.69 -28.29
C ARG A 223 26.03 32.86 -28.63
N VAL A 224 26.38 34.06 -28.16
CA VAL A 224 26.85 35.17 -29.01
C VAL A 224 28.06 35.77 -28.31
#